data_AF-F4XHN6-F1
#
_entry.id   AF-F4XHN6-F1
#
_cell.length_a   1.000
_cell.length_b   1.000
_cell.length_c   1.000
_cell.angle_alpha   90.00
_cell.angle_beta   90.00
_cell.angle_gamma   90.00
#
_symmetry.space_group_name_H-M   'P 1'
#
loop_
_entity.id
_entity.type
_entity.pdbx_description
1 polymer ?
#
loop_
_entity_poly.entity_id
_entity_poly.type
_entity_poly.pdbx_seq_one_letter_code
_entity_poly.pdbx_strand_id
1 'polypeptide(L)'
;MNKKSAMGQRIQELRKDAGLTQEQLAQRIGVSMAAVRNYENGLREPNSKAMAALERFFKVSGEYLRGDIDRETFLQNSATIQDRLDGLVGLFQTFKLDFDCSSQERQMLAVSILSGVMETVTTQLLRDDGPADLDGDQFAQIFQAAFALNPQGRTELAKRAAELTQLEQYKR
;
A
#
# COMPACT_ATOMS: atom_id res chain seq x y z
N MET A 1 17.54 -2.66 31.20
CA MET A 1 16.72 -2.85 29.97
C MET A 1 17.62 -3.40 28.89
N ASN A 2 17.31 -4.57 28.33
CA ASN A 2 18.14 -5.18 27.29
C ASN A 2 17.97 -4.39 25.98
N LYS A 3 19.06 -3.89 25.41
CA LYS A 3 19.04 -3.02 24.23
C LYS A 3 18.69 -3.89 23.01
N LYS A 4 17.50 -3.70 22.42
CA LYS A 4 17.09 -4.41 21.20
C LYS A 4 18.09 -4.15 20.09
N SER A 5 18.51 -5.19 19.36
CA SER A 5 19.34 -5.05 18.17
C SER A 5 18.60 -4.26 17.09
N ALA A 6 19.34 -3.54 16.22
CA ALA A 6 18.74 -2.78 15.11
C ALA A 6 17.88 -3.67 14.21
N MET A 7 18.32 -4.91 13.98
CA MET A 7 17.56 -5.93 13.26
C MET A 7 16.27 -6.33 13.99
N GLY A 8 16.33 -6.57 15.30
CA GLY A 8 15.15 -6.94 16.08
C GLY A 8 14.08 -5.84 16.07
N GLN A 9 14.50 -4.57 16.09
CA GLN A 9 13.60 -3.41 15.95
C GLN A 9 12.94 -3.39 14.57
N ARG A 10 13.72 -3.53 13.49
CA ARG A 10 13.21 -3.55 12.11
C ARG A 10 12.23 -4.69 11.84
N ILE A 11 12.53 -5.90 12.30
CA ILE A 11 11.62 -7.05 12.16
C ILE A 11 10.29 -6.76 12.88
N GLN A 12 10.37 -6.17 14.09
CA GLN A 12 9.18 -5.82 14.86
C GLN A 12 8.35 -4.71 14.19
N GLU A 13 9.00 -3.69 13.63
CA GLU A 13 8.35 -2.61 12.89
C GLU A 13 7.65 -3.13 11.64
N LEU A 14 8.37 -3.85 10.78
CA LEU A 14 7.80 -4.45 9.56
C LEU A 14 6.61 -5.37 9.86
N ARG A 15 6.69 -6.15 10.95
CA ARG A 15 5.57 -6.98 11.38
C ARG A 15 4.35 -6.16 11.76
N LYS A 16 4.55 -5.07 12.52
CA LYS A 16 3.47 -4.18 12.97
C LYS A 16 2.86 -3.41 11.80
N ASP A 17 3.68 -2.92 10.88
CA ASP A 17 3.25 -2.26 9.65
C ASP A 17 2.39 -3.20 8.79
N ALA A 18 2.68 -4.50 8.79
CA ALA A 18 1.86 -5.53 8.16
C ALA A 18 0.61 -5.97 8.97
N GLY A 19 0.38 -5.39 10.16
CA GLY A 19 -0.77 -5.72 11.02
C GLY A 19 -0.75 -7.12 11.64
N LEU A 20 0.42 -7.76 11.74
CA LEU A 20 0.53 -9.17 12.14
C LEU A 20 0.90 -9.36 13.61
N THR A 21 0.40 -10.44 14.22
CA THR A 21 0.92 -10.96 15.48
C THR A 21 2.25 -11.70 15.27
N GLN A 22 3.04 -11.88 16.33
CA GLN A 22 4.28 -12.68 16.27
C GLN A 22 4.03 -14.13 15.80
N GLU A 23 2.88 -14.70 16.17
CA GLU A 23 2.47 -16.03 15.75
C GLU A 23 2.12 -16.07 14.26
N GLN A 24 1.39 -15.09 13.75
CA GLN A 24 1.05 -14.99 12.34
C GLN A 24 2.30 -14.82 11.47
N LEU A 25 3.25 -13.96 11.89
CA LEU A 25 4.52 -13.83 11.17
C LEU A 25 5.28 -15.17 11.16
N ALA A 26 5.35 -15.85 12.30
CA ALA A 26 6.05 -17.13 12.42
C ALA A 26 5.48 -18.18 11.45
N GLN A 27 4.14 -18.26 11.34
CA GLN A 27 3.47 -19.12 10.36
C GLN A 27 3.81 -18.75 8.92
N ARG A 28 3.83 -17.45 8.58
CA ARG A 28 4.14 -16.97 7.22
C ARG A 28 5.57 -17.26 6.77
N ILE A 29 6.55 -17.17 7.68
CA ILE A 29 7.97 -17.38 7.36
C ILE A 29 8.47 -18.80 7.71
N GLY A 30 7.61 -19.68 8.23
CA GLY A 30 7.91 -21.08 8.51
C GLY A 30 8.86 -21.28 9.71
N VAL A 31 8.69 -20.52 10.78
CA VAL A 31 9.46 -20.66 12.04
C VAL A 31 8.53 -20.74 13.25
N SER A 32 9.06 -20.96 14.46
CA SER A 32 8.26 -20.94 15.68
C SER A 32 7.98 -19.50 16.16
N MET A 33 6.86 -19.30 16.84
CA MET A 33 6.54 -18.01 17.48
C MET A 33 7.65 -17.55 18.43
N ALA A 34 8.23 -18.50 19.18
CA ALA A 34 9.36 -18.23 20.07
C ALA A 34 10.60 -17.73 19.30
N ALA A 35 10.85 -18.22 18.07
CA ALA A 35 11.93 -17.72 17.25
C ALA A 35 11.71 -16.25 16.86
N VAL A 36 10.52 -15.89 16.37
CA VAL A 36 10.17 -14.49 16.05
C VAL A 36 10.31 -13.59 17.29
N ARG A 37 9.80 -14.03 18.44
CA ARG A 37 9.95 -13.28 19.70
C ARG A 37 11.42 -13.06 20.05
N ASN A 38 12.27 -14.06 19.87
CA ASN A 38 13.70 -13.96 20.15
C ASN A 38 14.41 -13.03 19.16
N TYR A 39 14.02 -13.04 17.88
CA TYR A 39 14.53 -12.13 16.86
C TYR A 39 14.21 -10.68 17.23
N GLU A 40 12.95 -10.37 17.52
CA GLU A 40 12.50 -9.01 17.83
C GLU A 40 13.12 -8.42 19.11
N ASN A 41 13.44 -9.30 20.07
CA ASN A 41 14.08 -8.90 21.31
C ASN A 41 15.62 -8.88 21.22
N GLY A 42 16.20 -9.23 20.07
CA GLY A 42 17.65 -9.32 19.89
C GLY A 42 18.30 -10.45 20.71
N LEU A 43 17.53 -11.43 21.17
CA LEU A 43 18.02 -12.58 21.92
C LEU A 43 18.66 -13.65 21.02
N ARG A 44 18.29 -13.64 19.74
CA ARG A 44 18.79 -14.55 18.72
C ARG A 44 18.71 -13.87 17.36
N GLU A 45 19.67 -14.12 16.48
CA GLU A 45 19.58 -13.69 15.09
C GLU A 45 18.93 -14.76 14.19
N PRO A 46 18.20 -14.36 13.13
CA PRO A 46 17.70 -15.29 12.12
C PRO A 46 18.88 -15.97 11.40
N ASN A 47 18.80 -17.29 11.23
CA ASN A 47 19.75 -17.99 10.35
C ASN A 47 19.47 -17.67 8.87
N SER A 48 20.35 -18.08 7.96
CA SER A 48 20.21 -17.77 6.53
C SER A 48 18.87 -18.15 5.92
N LYS A 49 18.27 -19.28 6.34
CA LYS A 49 16.94 -19.71 5.87
C LYS A 49 15.83 -18.78 6.37
N ALA A 50 15.86 -18.42 7.65
CA ALA A 50 14.90 -17.50 8.24
C ALA A 50 15.07 -16.08 7.69
N MET A 51 16.32 -15.66 7.44
CA MET A 51 16.63 -14.37 6.82
C MET A 51 16.04 -14.28 5.41
N ALA A 52 16.31 -15.27 4.55
CA ALA A 52 15.73 -15.33 3.20
C ALA A 52 14.19 -15.37 3.21
N ALA A 53 13.59 -16.00 4.23
CA ALA A 53 12.14 -16.01 4.40
C ALA A 53 11.59 -14.62 4.79
N LEU A 54 12.27 -13.91 5.69
CA LEU A 54 11.95 -12.53 6.08
C LEU A 54 12.10 -11.56 4.89
N GLU A 55 13.21 -11.65 4.16
CA GLU A 55 13.49 -10.83 2.97
C GLU A 55 12.39 -10.98 1.92
N ARG A 56 12.04 -12.22 1.56
CA ARG A 56 10.95 -12.47 0.60
C ARG A 56 9.59 -12.02 1.11
N PHE A 57 9.29 -12.27 2.39
CA PHE A 57 7.99 -11.96 2.96
C PHE A 57 7.75 -10.45 3.00
N PHE A 58 8.74 -9.69 3.47
CA PHE A 58 8.65 -8.23 3.58
C PHE A 58 9.05 -7.50 2.29
N LYS A 59 9.56 -8.22 1.28
CA LYS A 59 10.10 -7.66 0.04
C LYS A 59 11.21 -6.63 0.31
N VAL A 60 12.12 -6.96 1.22
CA VAL A 60 13.25 -6.10 1.63
C VAL A 60 14.59 -6.80 1.47
N SER A 61 15.67 -6.02 1.38
CA SER A 61 17.03 -6.57 1.36
C SER A 61 17.51 -6.98 2.76
N GLY A 62 18.45 -7.93 2.81
CA GLY A 62 19.09 -8.32 4.07
C GLY A 62 19.87 -7.19 4.73
N GLU A 63 20.43 -6.28 3.93
CA GLU A 63 21.13 -5.07 4.42
C GLU A 63 20.16 -4.17 5.18
N TYR A 64 18.95 -3.97 4.63
CA TYR A 64 17.91 -3.23 5.32
C TYR A 64 17.50 -3.92 6.61
N LEU A 65 17.29 -5.24 6.61
CA LEU A 65 16.93 -5.97 7.84
C LEU A 65 18.02 -5.91 8.91
N ARG A 66 19.30 -6.01 8.52
CA ARG A 66 20.41 -6.07 9.48
C ARG A 66 20.63 -4.78 10.25
N GLY A 67 20.39 -3.63 9.63
CA GLY A 67 20.93 -2.41 10.20
C GLY A 67 21.59 -1.48 9.21
N ASP A 68 22.08 -2.06 8.11
CA ASP A 68 23.20 -1.53 7.34
C ASP A 68 22.80 -0.32 6.48
N ILE A 69 21.52 -0.26 6.08
CA ILE A 69 20.91 0.88 5.38
C ILE A 69 19.62 1.30 6.08
N ASP A 70 19.43 2.59 6.35
CA ASP A 70 18.21 3.10 6.97
C ASP A 70 16.99 3.01 6.03
N ARG A 71 15.79 3.30 6.57
CA ARG A 71 14.53 3.22 5.81
C ARG A 71 14.50 4.21 4.66
N GLU A 72 15.11 5.37 4.83
CA GLU A 72 15.18 6.40 3.81
C GLU A 72 16.03 5.92 2.62
N THR A 73 17.24 5.42 2.90
CA THR A 73 18.18 4.86 1.92
C THR A 73 17.62 3.62 1.22
N PHE A 74 16.91 2.74 1.96
CA PHE A 74 16.27 1.57 1.38
C PHE A 74 15.17 1.95 0.37
N LEU A 75 14.35 2.96 0.69
CA LEU A 75 13.31 3.47 -0.21
C LEU A 75 13.92 4.25 -1.39
N GLN A 76 15.00 5.01 -1.17
CA GLN A 76 15.73 5.74 -2.21
C GLN A 76 16.29 4.84 -3.33
N ASN A 77 16.61 3.58 -3.05
CA ASN A 77 17.19 2.64 -4.03
C ASN A 77 16.22 2.17 -5.14
N SER A 78 14.97 2.64 -5.15
CA SER A 78 14.11 2.60 -6.34
C SER A 78 13.82 4.03 -6.82
N ALA A 79 14.82 4.68 -7.43
CA ALA A 79 14.75 6.09 -7.83
C ALA A 79 13.44 6.46 -8.55
N THR A 80 12.95 5.58 -9.44
CA THR A 80 11.68 5.79 -10.18
C THR A 80 10.42 5.68 -9.32
N ILE A 81 10.42 4.83 -8.29
CA ILE A 81 9.28 4.70 -7.37
C ILE A 81 9.31 5.85 -6.37
N GLN A 82 10.51 6.25 -5.91
CA GLN A 82 10.68 7.35 -4.97
C GLN A 82 10.24 8.69 -5.56
N ASP A 83 10.67 9.03 -6.79
CA ASP A 83 10.22 10.26 -7.47
C ASP A 83 8.70 10.33 -7.63
N ARG A 84 8.07 9.18 -7.90
CA ARG A 84 6.60 9.08 -8.03
C ARG A 84 5.89 9.23 -6.69
N LEU A 85 6.44 8.65 -5.62
CA LEU A 85 5.89 8.76 -4.28
C LEU A 85 6.02 10.20 -3.74
N ASP A 86 7.15 10.85 -3.98
CA ASP A 86 7.35 12.25 -3.59
C ASP A 86 6.36 13.18 -4.32
N GLY A 87 6.09 12.89 -5.60
CA GLY A 87 5.02 13.55 -6.35
C GLY A 87 3.63 13.36 -5.70
N LEU A 88 3.30 12.15 -5.25
CA LEU A 88 2.04 11.89 -4.54
C LEU A 88 1.96 12.64 -3.20
N VAL A 89 3.06 12.70 -2.45
CA VAL A 89 3.12 13.46 -1.19
C VAL A 89 2.83 14.94 -1.45
N GLY A 90 3.43 15.53 -2.49
CA GLY A 90 3.16 16.92 -2.88
C GLY A 90 1.69 17.15 -3.29
N LEU A 91 1.09 16.20 -4.01
CA LEU A 91 -0.34 16.25 -4.35
C LEU A 91 -1.22 16.21 -3.09
N PHE A 92 -0.91 15.33 -2.13
CA PHE A 92 -1.66 15.25 -0.87
C PHE A 92 -1.54 16.51 -0.02
N GLN A 93 -0.37 17.16 -0.01
CA GLN A 93 -0.19 18.43 0.68
C GLN A 93 -1.06 19.53 0.06
N THR A 94 -1.07 19.64 -1.27
CA THR A 94 -1.94 20.57 -1.99
C THR A 94 -3.41 20.29 -1.70
N PHE A 95 -3.82 19.03 -1.82
CA PHE A 95 -5.19 18.59 -1.49
C PHE A 95 -5.57 19.00 -0.07
N LYS A 96 -4.69 18.79 0.92
CA LYS A 96 -4.97 19.11 2.31
C LYS A 96 -5.22 20.61 2.52
N LEU A 97 -4.42 21.47 1.89
CA LEU A 97 -4.60 22.92 1.97
C LEU A 97 -5.97 23.36 1.42
N ASP A 98 -6.33 22.85 0.23
CA ASP A 98 -7.61 23.17 -0.40
C ASP A 98 -8.80 22.57 0.37
N PHE A 99 -8.62 21.37 0.92
CA PHE A 99 -9.60 20.69 1.75
C PHE A 99 -9.91 21.50 3.01
N ASP A 100 -8.88 21.94 3.74
CA ASP A 100 -9.02 22.70 4.98
C ASP A 100 -9.72 24.06 4.73
N CYS A 101 -9.63 24.61 3.52
CA CYS A 101 -10.28 25.86 3.12
C CYS A 101 -11.68 25.67 2.46
N SER A 102 -12.13 24.43 2.27
CA SER A 102 -13.39 24.12 1.59
C SER A 102 -14.61 24.09 2.52
N SER A 103 -15.82 24.19 1.96
CA SER A 103 -17.06 24.03 2.75
C SER A 103 -17.22 22.59 3.25
N GLN A 104 -17.96 22.41 4.35
CA GLN A 104 -18.24 21.08 4.93
C GLN A 104 -18.86 20.11 3.91
N GLU A 105 -19.77 20.59 3.06
CA GLU A 105 -20.38 19.78 2.00
C GLU A 105 -19.33 19.28 0.99
N ARG A 106 -18.41 20.16 0.56
CA ARG A 106 -17.32 19.80 -0.35
C ARG A 106 -16.31 18.85 0.30
N GLN A 107 -16.00 19.07 1.58
CA GLN A 107 -15.13 18.19 2.36
C GLN A 107 -15.73 16.78 2.46
N MET A 108 -17.00 16.66 2.83
CA MET A 108 -17.69 15.36 2.92
C MET A 108 -17.71 14.63 1.58
N LEU A 109 -17.97 15.35 0.50
CA LEU A 109 -17.94 14.79 -0.86
C LEU A 109 -16.54 14.30 -1.23
N ALA A 110 -15.50 15.10 -0.97
CA ALA A 110 -14.11 14.75 -1.26
C ALA A 110 -13.66 13.51 -0.48
N VAL A 111 -13.99 13.42 0.82
CA VAL A 111 -13.70 12.24 1.66
C VAL A 111 -14.40 11.00 1.12
N SER A 112 -15.68 11.12 0.73
CA SER A 112 -16.45 9.99 0.21
C SER A 112 -15.84 9.43 -1.08
N ILE A 113 -15.49 10.31 -2.03
CA ILE A 113 -14.89 9.90 -3.30
C ILE A 113 -13.50 9.29 -3.07
N LEU A 114 -12.64 9.97 -2.30
CA LEU A 114 -11.26 9.51 -2.07
C LEU A 114 -11.24 8.17 -1.34
N SER A 115 -12.12 7.96 -0.36
CA SER A 115 -12.20 6.68 0.37
C SER A 115 -12.55 5.53 -0.55
N GLY A 116 -13.53 5.70 -1.46
CA GLY A 116 -13.92 4.68 -2.42
C GLY A 116 -12.82 4.36 -3.44
N VAL A 117 -12.10 5.38 -3.92
CA VAL A 117 -10.94 5.18 -4.81
C VAL A 117 -9.82 4.42 -4.08
N MET A 118 -9.47 4.83 -2.86
CA MET A 118 -8.40 4.19 -2.08
C MET A 118 -8.73 2.74 -1.73
N GLU A 119 -9.98 2.44 -1.37
CA GLU A 119 -10.43 1.07 -1.11
C GLU A 119 -10.32 0.21 -2.38
N THR A 120 -10.74 0.74 -3.54
CA THR A 120 -10.64 0.04 -4.82
C THR A 120 -9.19 -0.26 -5.18
N VAL A 121 -8.29 0.74 -5.09
CA VAL A 121 -6.86 0.55 -5.36
C VAL A 121 -6.27 -0.52 -4.43
N THR A 122 -6.58 -0.46 -3.14
CA THR A 122 -6.04 -1.38 -2.13
C THR A 122 -6.53 -2.81 -2.34
N THR A 123 -7.80 -2.99 -2.69
CA THR A 123 -8.44 -4.32 -2.77
C THR A 123 -8.35 -4.96 -4.14
N GLN A 124 -8.28 -4.16 -5.22
CA GLN A 124 -8.35 -4.65 -6.60
C GLN A 124 -7.04 -4.48 -7.36
N LEU A 125 -6.21 -3.48 -7.05
CA LEU A 125 -5.01 -3.18 -7.84
C LEU A 125 -3.70 -3.63 -7.16
N LEU A 126 -3.59 -3.47 -5.85
CA LEU A 126 -2.37 -3.78 -5.10
C LEU A 126 -2.25 -5.25 -4.64
N ARG A 127 -3.23 -6.10 -4.99
CA ARG A 127 -3.18 -7.54 -4.74
C ARG A 127 -2.60 -8.26 -5.96
N ASP A 128 -1.96 -9.41 -5.73
CA ASP A 128 -1.27 -10.18 -6.79
C ASP A 128 -2.24 -10.72 -7.88
N ASP A 129 -3.55 -10.72 -7.64
CA ASP A 129 -4.63 -11.09 -8.55
C ASP A 129 -5.32 -9.87 -9.21
N GLY A 130 -4.77 -8.67 -9.01
CA GLY A 130 -5.25 -7.47 -9.65
C GLY A 130 -5.02 -7.47 -11.16
N PRO A 131 -5.75 -6.64 -11.91
CA PRO A 131 -5.58 -6.56 -13.36
C PRO A 131 -4.25 -5.98 -13.77
N ALA A 132 -3.48 -6.79 -14.49
CA ALA A 132 -2.18 -6.41 -15.02
C ALA A 132 -2.26 -5.55 -16.29
N ASP A 133 -3.44 -5.46 -16.93
CA ASP A 133 -3.67 -4.82 -18.22
C ASP A 133 -4.32 -3.43 -18.14
N LEU A 134 -4.49 -2.85 -16.94
CA LEU A 134 -5.07 -1.51 -16.82
C LEU A 134 -4.09 -0.43 -17.27
N ASP A 135 -4.56 0.40 -18.19
CA ASP A 135 -3.91 1.66 -18.54
C ASP A 135 -4.38 2.77 -17.59
N GLY A 136 -3.47 3.21 -16.72
CA GLY A 136 -3.75 4.24 -15.71
C GLY A 136 -4.24 5.57 -16.30
N ASP A 137 -3.76 5.95 -17.50
CA ASP A 137 -4.15 7.21 -18.14
C ASP A 137 -5.59 7.14 -18.66
N GLN A 138 -5.99 5.99 -19.21
CA GLN A 138 -7.38 5.76 -19.63
C GLN A 138 -8.34 5.80 -18.43
N PHE A 139 -7.96 5.19 -17.30
CA PHE A 139 -8.77 5.27 -16.08
C PHE A 139 -8.89 6.70 -15.55
N ALA A 140 -7.78 7.46 -15.56
CA ALA A 140 -7.80 8.86 -15.15
C ALA A 140 -8.71 9.72 -16.04
N GLN A 141 -8.73 9.47 -17.35
CA GLN A 141 -9.63 10.16 -18.28
C GLN A 141 -11.11 9.88 -17.99
N ILE A 142 -11.47 8.63 -17.68
CA ILE A 142 -12.85 8.27 -17.28
C ILE A 142 -13.26 9.04 -16.02
N PHE A 143 -12.37 9.09 -15.02
CA PHE A 143 -12.60 9.82 -13.79
C PHE A 143 -12.78 11.33 -14.05
N GLN A 144 -11.90 11.94 -14.83
CA GLN A 144 -11.99 13.36 -15.21
C GLN A 144 -13.26 13.67 -15.99
N ALA A 145 -13.65 12.80 -16.92
CA ALA A 145 -14.89 12.94 -17.68
C ALA A 145 -16.12 12.99 -16.75
N ALA A 146 -16.14 12.20 -15.68
CA ALA A 146 -17.22 12.24 -14.70
C ALA A 146 -17.41 13.64 -14.07
N PHE A 147 -16.35 14.42 -13.88
CA PHE A 147 -16.43 15.79 -13.34
C PHE A 147 -16.80 16.83 -14.41
N ALA A 148 -16.47 16.58 -15.68
CA ALA A 148 -16.84 17.47 -16.79
C ALA A 148 -18.32 17.36 -17.19
N LEU A 149 -18.97 16.25 -16.85
CA LEU A 149 -20.37 15.99 -17.18
C LEU A 149 -21.34 16.70 -16.23
N ASN A 150 -22.47 17.14 -16.79
CA ASN A 150 -23.61 17.60 -16.00
C ASN A 150 -24.26 16.42 -15.23
N PRO A 151 -25.25 16.67 -14.34
CA PRO A 151 -25.90 15.58 -13.58
C PRO A 151 -26.48 14.46 -14.46
N GLN A 152 -27.12 14.79 -15.59
CA GLN A 152 -27.69 13.80 -16.51
C GLN A 152 -26.60 12.93 -17.16
N GLY A 153 -25.51 13.55 -17.60
CA GLY A 153 -24.36 12.85 -18.19
C GLY A 153 -23.70 11.89 -17.18
N ARG A 154 -23.57 12.29 -15.91
CA ARG A 154 -23.07 11.41 -14.85
C ARG A 154 -23.99 10.23 -14.59
N THR A 155 -25.31 10.44 -14.62
CA THR A 155 -26.29 9.35 -14.49
C THR A 155 -26.18 8.35 -15.64
N GLU A 156 -26.05 8.82 -16.88
CA GLU A 156 -25.87 7.93 -18.03
C GLU A 156 -24.53 7.19 -17.98
N LEU A 157 -23.44 7.87 -17.60
CA LEU A 157 -22.13 7.23 -17.41
C LEU A 157 -22.21 6.09 -16.38
N ALA A 158 -22.85 6.33 -15.23
CA ALA A 158 -23.03 5.32 -14.19
C ALA A 158 -23.87 4.12 -14.69
N LYS A 159 -24.93 4.40 -15.47
CA LYS A 159 -25.74 3.35 -16.10
C LYS A 159 -24.93 2.50 -17.06
N ARG A 160 -24.13 3.11 -17.93
CA ARG A 160 -23.27 2.38 -18.89
C ARG A 160 -22.20 1.55 -18.19
N ALA A 161 -21.60 2.08 -17.13
CA ALA A 161 -20.67 1.32 -16.32
C ALA A 161 -21.34 0.07 -15.72
N ALA A 162 -22.58 0.18 -15.22
CA ALA A 162 -23.34 -0.95 -14.69
C ALA A 162 -23.78 -1.96 -15.76
N GLU A 163 -24.11 -1.50 -16.97
CA GLU A 163 -24.43 -2.39 -18.09
C GLU A 163 -23.21 -3.24 -18.49
N LEU A 164 -22.03 -2.63 -18.56
CA LEU A 164 -20.79 -3.32 -18.95
C LEU A 164 -20.45 -4.46 -17.99
N THR A 165 -20.70 -4.31 -16.69
CA THR A 165 -20.41 -5.38 -15.69
C THR A 165 -21.38 -6.56 -15.77
N GLN A 166 -22.52 -6.42 -16.45
CA GLN A 166 -23.50 -7.50 -16.63
C GLN A 166 -23.23 -8.35 -17.88
N LEU A 167 -22.49 -7.83 -18.85
CA LEU A 167 -22.22 -8.51 -20.12
C LEU A 167 -21.10 -9.55 -19.95
N GLU A 168 -21.44 -10.83 -20.15
CA GLU A 168 -20.51 -11.97 -19.96
C GLU A 168 -19.19 -11.84 -20.74
N GLN A 169 -19.24 -11.30 -21.96
CA GLN A 169 -18.05 -11.09 -22.80
C GLN A 169 -17.05 -10.05 -22.22
N TYR A 170 -17.46 -9.25 -21.24
CA TYR A 170 -16.65 -8.22 -20.58
C TYR A 170 -16.40 -8.53 -19.09
N LYS A 171 -16.86 -9.67 -18.58
CA LYS A 171 -16.52 -10.15 -17.24
C LYS A 171 -15.14 -10.82 -17.27
N ARG A 172 -14.44 -10.74 -16.14
CA ARG A 172 -13.17 -11.45 -15.92
C ARG A 172 -13.39 -12.90 -15.53
#